data_AF-A0A439CVG6-F1
#
_entry.id   AF-A0A439CVG6-F1
#
_cell.length_a   1.000
_cell.length_b   1.000
_cell.length_c   1.000
_cell.angle_alpha   90.00
_cell.angle_beta   90.00
_cell.angle_gamma   90.00
#
_symmetry.space_group_name_H-M   'P 1'
#
loop_
_entity.id
_entity.type
_entity.pdbx_description
1 polymer ?
#
loop_
_entity_poly.entity_id
_entity_poly.type
_entity_poly.pdbx_seq_one_letter_code
_entity_poly.pdbx_strand_id
1 'polypeptide(L)'
;MPEISEGEEGGSLPCLLKWTDAEMTKTHVQGAAQLRSCIQENGSATRHLLVFHGLPVDCGAVLREAAGVDASFIEAHAVHRSSPDARQQKPAPNDLVGEPPTYTMASAAGDSVVLCRASMWLSEQAHILCLDRPTWDDPKSGVSRRRYKAYTIERMPNGDGISTITMQMDSNGNMTPLGDEIPSLEMMLYDSLQDGCEDLVELLEELAISKWDDFFEALSLDLPRSSAETTALFSRAMGYLERNLDVSRRRHRIRQRGSDTRPDIYSFSDAKSQSTTTEWEALLSRLNRRVQLFGHLTATVLKAETPSADAGLGISSAGSRGEKHNCKPRNNNYSNTPAAPSPSDENQRSLNRVAYLGGVLLPFSVVSGILAIEDPYGPSDAQFWIFWAVTIPLTLLTLGVIYADSIRKVQVADKKAEMKERNTMLLDTAAVETMYTASTELAARAEEIQDEIEEMRKGRERA
;
A
#
# COMPACT_ATOMS: atom_id res chain seq x y z
N MET A 1 45.09 -33.03 -19.37
CA MET A 1 44.20 -32.12 -18.62
C MET A 1 43.31 -31.44 -19.63
N PRO A 2 41.97 -31.55 -19.56
CA PRO A 2 41.12 -30.66 -20.32
C PRO A 2 40.85 -29.42 -19.46
N GLU A 3 41.37 -28.27 -19.92
CA GLU A 3 40.81 -26.97 -19.57
C GLU A 3 39.43 -26.90 -20.22
N ILE A 4 38.40 -27.22 -19.44
CA ILE A 4 37.05 -26.77 -19.74
C ILE A 4 37.03 -25.31 -19.31
N SER A 5 37.20 -24.42 -20.29
CA SER A 5 36.84 -23.02 -20.12
C SER A 5 35.31 -22.99 -20.00
N GLU A 6 34.82 -23.12 -18.78
CA GLU A 6 33.46 -22.77 -18.41
C GLU A 6 33.34 -21.27 -18.64
N GLY A 7 32.73 -20.89 -19.76
CA GLY A 7 32.24 -19.53 -19.90
C GLY A 7 31.33 -19.28 -18.72
N GLU A 8 31.73 -18.35 -17.85
CA GLU A 8 30.93 -17.86 -16.73
C GLU A 8 29.64 -17.24 -17.30
N GLU A 9 28.64 -18.08 -17.57
CA GLU A 9 27.27 -17.64 -17.70
C GLU A 9 26.88 -17.12 -16.31
N GLY A 10 26.94 -15.79 -16.15
CA GLY A 10 26.68 -15.05 -14.91
C GLY A 10 25.23 -15.12 -14.44
N GLY A 11 24.68 -16.33 -14.31
CA GLY A 11 23.45 -16.58 -13.60
C GLY A 11 23.70 -16.57 -12.10
N SER A 12 22.84 -15.88 -11.36
CA SER A 12 22.83 -15.96 -9.89
C SER A 12 22.64 -17.42 -9.47
N LEU A 13 23.67 -17.99 -8.83
CA LEU A 13 23.64 -19.36 -8.33
C LEU A 13 22.70 -19.44 -7.11
N PRO A 14 21.91 -20.52 -6.96
CA PRO A 14 21.14 -20.76 -5.76
C PRO A 14 22.01 -20.66 -4.50
N CYS A 15 21.47 -20.09 -3.44
CA CYS A 15 22.16 -19.98 -2.16
C CYS A 15 21.39 -20.74 -1.07
N LEU A 16 22.14 -21.44 -0.23
CA LEU A 16 21.64 -22.13 0.95
C LEU A 16 22.01 -21.28 2.17
N LEU A 17 20.98 -20.82 2.88
CA LEU A 17 21.08 -20.17 4.17
C LEU A 17 20.85 -21.24 5.24
N LYS A 18 21.91 -21.59 5.97
CA LYS A 18 21.82 -22.41 7.18
C LYS A 18 21.94 -21.49 8.39
N TRP A 19 21.03 -21.61 9.35
CA TRP A 19 21.15 -20.89 10.61
C TRP A 19 20.88 -21.80 11.81
N THR A 20 21.57 -21.47 12.88
CA THR A 20 21.43 -22.02 14.22
C THR A 20 21.29 -20.86 15.19
N ASP A 21 21.00 -21.14 16.46
CA ASP A 21 20.93 -20.09 17.49
C ASP A 21 22.26 -19.33 17.69
N ALA A 22 23.39 -19.86 17.18
CA ALA A 22 24.73 -19.30 17.39
C ALA A 22 25.40 -18.77 16.11
N GLU A 23 25.06 -19.31 14.93
CA GLU A 23 25.76 -19.00 13.69
C GLU A 23 24.83 -19.09 12.48
N MET A 24 25.02 -18.16 11.54
CA MET A 24 24.39 -18.14 10.23
C MET A 24 25.46 -18.28 9.14
N THR A 25 25.26 -19.21 8.20
CA THR A 25 26.17 -19.44 7.07
C THR A 25 25.40 -19.37 5.75
N LYS A 26 25.97 -18.65 4.78
CA LYS A 26 25.50 -18.58 3.40
C LYS A 26 26.44 -19.38 2.51
N THR A 27 25.90 -20.39 1.83
CA THR A 27 26.67 -21.26 0.93
C THR A 27 26.07 -21.25 -0.47
N HIS A 28 26.88 -21.05 -1.50
CA HIS A 28 26.41 -21.13 -2.88
C HIS A 28 26.36 -22.58 -3.36
N VAL A 29 25.29 -22.94 -4.06
CA VAL A 29 25.04 -24.29 -4.56
C VAL A 29 25.34 -24.32 -6.06
N GLN A 30 26.38 -25.04 -6.46
CA GLN A 30 26.93 -25.09 -7.83
C GLN A 30 26.22 -26.11 -8.74
N GLY A 31 25.15 -26.76 -8.28
CA GLY A 31 24.36 -27.64 -9.14
C GLY A 31 23.45 -28.61 -8.41
N ALA A 32 22.73 -29.41 -9.21
CA ALA A 32 21.72 -30.37 -8.76
C ALA A 32 22.24 -31.41 -7.77
N ALA A 33 23.47 -31.92 -7.96
CA ALA A 33 24.07 -32.92 -7.07
C ALA A 33 24.39 -32.34 -5.68
N GLN A 34 24.96 -31.14 -5.62
CA GLN A 34 25.23 -30.44 -4.36
C GLN A 34 23.92 -30.07 -3.67
N LEU A 35 22.92 -29.58 -4.42
CA LEU A 35 21.59 -29.30 -3.89
C LEU A 35 20.97 -30.53 -3.22
N ARG A 36 21.03 -31.69 -3.88
CA ARG A 36 20.53 -32.95 -3.31
C ARG A 36 21.27 -33.31 -2.03
N SER A 37 22.60 -33.16 -2.00
CA SER A 37 23.41 -33.39 -0.80
C SER A 37 23.00 -32.46 0.34
N CYS A 38 22.80 -31.16 0.05
CA CYS A 38 22.41 -30.17 1.05
C CYS A 38 21.03 -30.45 1.68
N ILE A 39 20.08 -30.99 0.91
CA ILE A 39 18.75 -31.38 1.40
C ILE A 39 18.84 -32.66 2.25
N GLN A 40 19.70 -33.61 1.85
CA GLN A 40 19.85 -34.90 2.54
C GLN A 40 20.67 -34.83 3.84
N GLU A 41 21.57 -33.85 3.98
CA GLU A 41 22.46 -33.68 5.15
C GLU A 41 21.70 -33.26 6.43
N ASN A 42 20.38 -33.16 6.40
CA ASN A 42 19.59 -32.62 7.51
C ASN A 42 19.58 -33.51 8.76
N GLY A 43 20.46 -33.16 9.71
CA GLY A 43 20.26 -33.45 11.12
C GLY A 43 19.16 -32.57 11.70
N SER A 44 18.34 -33.11 12.61
CA SER A 44 17.08 -32.51 13.09
C SER A 44 17.19 -31.17 13.83
N ALA A 45 18.39 -30.61 14.02
CA ALA A 45 18.62 -29.42 14.83
C ALA A 45 18.85 -28.14 14.01
N THR A 46 19.21 -28.23 12.72
CA THR A 46 19.58 -27.07 11.91
C THR A 46 18.42 -26.63 11.02
N ARG A 47 18.06 -25.35 11.06
CA ARG A 47 17.03 -24.79 10.18
C ARG A 47 17.66 -24.38 8.86
N HIS A 48 17.11 -24.88 7.76
CA HIS A 48 17.65 -24.67 6.42
C HIS A 48 16.63 -23.93 5.55
N LEU A 49 17.10 -22.88 4.87
CA LEU A 49 16.35 -22.12 3.88
C LEU A 49 17.16 -22.09 2.59
N LEU A 50 16.63 -22.73 1.56
CA LEU A 50 17.17 -22.67 0.22
C LEU A 50 16.55 -21.47 -0.51
N VAL A 51 17.37 -20.51 -0.92
CA VAL A 51 16.94 -19.34 -1.68
C VAL A 51 17.38 -19.50 -3.13
N PHE A 52 16.41 -19.41 -4.04
CA PHE A 52 16.62 -19.50 -5.48
C PHE A 52 16.28 -18.17 -6.13
N HIS A 53 17.16 -17.67 -7.00
CA HIS A 53 16.87 -16.56 -7.91
C HIS A 53 16.64 -17.12 -9.30
N GLY A 54 15.41 -16.99 -9.79
CA GLY A 54 14.92 -17.80 -10.90
C GLY A 54 14.76 -19.27 -10.48
N LEU A 55 14.58 -20.16 -11.46
CA LEU A 55 14.51 -21.59 -11.20
C LEU A 55 15.17 -22.38 -12.33
N PRO A 56 16.45 -22.77 -12.18
CA PRO A 56 17.11 -23.61 -13.15
C PRO A 56 16.34 -24.92 -13.38
N VAL A 57 16.21 -25.33 -14.64
CA VAL A 57 15.44 -26.52 -15.05
C VAL A 57 15.88 -27.77 -14.26
N ASP A 58 17.19 -27.91 -14.07
CA ASP A 58 17.78 -29.07 -13.38
C ASP A 58 17.48 -29.08 -11.87
N CYS A 59 17.29 -27.92 -11.26
CA CYS A 59 16.95 -27.81 -9.84
C CYS A 59 15.49 -28.23 -9.59
N GLY A 60 14.58 -27.98 -10.53
CA GLY A 60 13.16 -28.33 -10.38
C GLY A 60 12.92 -29.82 -10.15
N ALA A 61 13.69 -30.70 -10.82
CA ALA A 61 13.61 -32.15 -10.61
C ALA A 61 14.10 -32.55 -9.20
N VAL A 62 15.20 -31.95 -8.75
CA VAL A 62 15.77 -32.21 -7.41
C VAL A 62 14.85 -31.74 -6.30
N LEU A 63 14.24 -30.55 -6.44
CA LEU A 63 13.30 -30.04 -5.44
C LEU A 63 12.09 -30.95 -5.26
N ARG A 64 11.58 -31.52 -6.36
CA ARG A 64 10.47 -32.47 -6.33
C ARG A 64 10.86 -33.79 -5.66
N GLU A 65 12.00 -34.35 -6.04
CA GLU A 65 12.46 -35.65 -5.57
C GLU A 65 12.97 -35.62 -4.12
N ALA A 66 13.83 -34.64 -3.80
CA ALA A 66 14.57 -34.60 -2.54
C ALA A 66 13.90 -33.77 -1.45
N ALA A 67 13.19 -32.69 -1.79
CA ALA A 67 12.52 -31.80 -0.82
C ALA A 67 10.99 -31.98 -0.77
N GLY A 68 10.44 -32.88 -1.60
CA GLY A 68 9.01 -33.15 -1.67
C GLY A 68 8.18 -31.95 -2.16
N VAL A 69 8.78 -31.04 -2.94
CA VAL A 69 8.06 -29.87 -3.47
C VAL A 69 7.05 -30.31 -4.51
N ASP A 70 5.81 -29.85 -4.34
CA ASP A 70 4.74 -30.12 -5.31
C ASP A 70 5.09 -29.53 -6.68
N ALA A 71 4.93 -30.33 -7.74
CA ALA A 71 5.15 -29.88 -9.11
C ALA A 71 4.28 -28.66 -9.47
N SER A 72 3.07 -28.58 -8.92
CA SER A 72 2.16 -27.45 -9.11
C SER A 72 2.65 -26.17 -8.43
N PHE A 73 3.43 -26.25 -7.35
CA PHE A 73 4.08 -25.09 -6.74
C PHE A 73 5.18 -24.54 -7.67
N ILE A 74 6.03 -25.44 -8.18
CA ILE A 74 7.10 -25.09 -9.13
C ILE A 74 6.48 -24.47 -10.39
N GLU A 75 5.45 -25.10 -10.95
CA GLU A 75 4.74 -24.59 -12.11
C GLU A 75 4.04 -23.26 -11.80
N ALA A 76 3.41 -23.09 -10.64
CA ALA A 76 2.77 -21.84 -10.28
C ALA A 76 3.77 -20.68 -10.10
N HIS A 77 4.98 -20.98 -9.63
CA HIS A 77 6.04 -19.98 -9.54
C HIS A 77 6.57 -19.61 -10.94
N ALA A 78 6.98 -20.61 -11.72
CA ALA A 78 7.51 -20.47 -13.08
C ALA A 78 6.50 -19.83 -14.05
N VAL A 79 5.25 -20.27 -14.00
CA VAL A 79 4.14 -19.64 -14.71
C VAL A 79 3.78 -18.37 -13.96
N HIS A 80 4.43 -17.28 -14.34
CA HIS A 80 3.78 -15.98 -14.27
C HIS A 80 2.42 -16.15 -14.93
N ARG A 81 1.34 -16.23 -14.14
CA ARG A 81 -0.04 -16.27 -14.64
C ARG A 81 -0.35 -14.97 -15.38
N SER A 82 0.18 -14.94 -16.60
CA SER A 82 -0.32 -14.41 -17.84
C SER A 82 -0.92 -13.02 -17.70
N SER A 83 -0.05 -12.01 -17.68
CA SER A 83 -0.36 -10.87 -18.54
C SER A 83 -0.51 -11.43 -19.96
N PRO A 84 -1.56 -11.10 -20.73
CA PRO A 84 -1.75 -11.57 -22.11
C PRO A 84 -0.50 -11.36 -22.99
N ASP A 85 0.30 -10.32 -22.69
CA ASP A 85 1.53 -9.96 -23.39
C ASP A 85 2.69 -10.94 -23.13
N ALA A 86 2.66 -11.68 -22.01
CA ALA A 86 3.73 -12.62 -21.64
C ALA A 86 3.83 -13.83 -22.57
N ARG A 87 2.81 -14.09 -23.42
CA ARG A 87 2.86 -15.19 -24.40
C ARG A 87 3.95 -15.01 -25.46
N GLN A 88 4.54 -13.82 -25.60
CA GLN A 88 5.58 -13.56 -26.58
C GLN A 88 7.01 -13.70 -26.04
N GLN A 89 7.21 -13.77 -24.71
CA GLN A 89 8.54 -13.94 -24.15
C GLN A 89 8.91 -15.43 -24.15
N LYS A 90 9.88 -15.79 -25.00
CA LYS A 90 10.48 -17.12 -24.98
C LYS A 90 11.34 -17.21 -23.70
N PRO A 91 11.08 -18.15 -22.78
CA PRO A 91 11.91 -18.32 -21.59
C PRO A 91 13.35 -18.58 -22.00
N ALA A 92 14.29 -18.09 -21.20
CA ALA A 92 15.70 -18.42 -21.38
C ALA A 92 15.84 -19.95 -21.35
N PRO A 93 16.70 -20.55 -22.20
CA PRO A 93 16.78 -22.01 -22.35
C PRO A 93 17.08 -22.75 -21.03
N ASN A 94 17.66 -22.04 -20.05
CA ASN A 94 18.14 -22.61 -18.79
C ASN A 94 17.33 -22.16 -17.56
N ASP A 95 16.30 -21.31 -17.72
CA ASP A 95 15.49 -20.79 -16.60
C ASP A 95 13.99 -21.07 -16.84
N LEU A 96 13.34 -21.68 -15.86
CA LEU A 96 11.90 -21.91 -15.89
C LEU A 96 11.12 -20.63 -15.58
N VAL A 97 11.73 -19.66 -14.90
CA VAL A 97 11.12 -18.39 -14.55
C VAL A 97 11.40 -17.39 -15.67
N GLY A 98 10.33 -16.77 -16.17
CA GLY A 98 10.43 -15.69 -17.15
C GLY A 98 10.97 -14.39 -16.53
N GLU A 99 11.23 -13.39 -17.36
CA GLU A 99 11.58 -12.06 -16.84
C GLU A 99 10.40 -11.47 -16.03
N PRO A 100 10.69 -10.80 -14.90
CA PRO A 100 9.65 -10.18 -14.11
C PRO A 100 8.97 -9.05 -14.88
N PRO A 101 7.66 -8.82 -14.66
CA PRO A 101 6.92 -7.78 -15.36
C PRO A 101 7.50 -6.40 -15.04
N THR A 102 7.97 -5.73 -16.10
CA THR A 102 8.57 -4.40 -16.03
C THR A 102 7.59 -3.35 -16.57
N TYR A 103 7.47 -2.24 -15.85
CA TYR A 103 6.55 -1.16 -16.12
C TYR A 103 7.34 0.12 -16.33
N THR A 104 7.38 0.62 -17.55
CA THR A 104 7.95 1.94 -17.83
C THR A 104 7.07 3.01 -17.21
N MET A 105 7.68 3.97 -16.52
CA MET A 105 6.98 5.14 -16.02
C MET A 105 7.23 6.32 -16.96
N ALA A 106 6.23 7.17 -17.13
CA ALA A 106 6.37 8.47 -17.79
C ALA A 106 7.23 9.49 -16.98
N SER A 107 8.36 9.04 -16.43
CA SER A 107 9.38 9.89 -15.81
C SER A 107 10.33 10.39 -16.89
N ALA A 108 10.75 11.65 -16.81
CA ALA A 108 11.76 12.20 -17.71
C ALA A 108 13.10 11.43 -17.64
N ALA A 109 13.35 10.72 -16.53
CA ALA A 109 14.54 9.91 -16.31
C ALA A 109 14.45 8.50 -16.94
N GLY A 110 13.29 8.11 -17.49
CA GLY A 110 13.09 6.76 -18.03
C GLY A 110 12.97 5.68 -16.95
N ASP A 111 12.53 6.06 -15.74
CA ASP A 111 12.38 5.13 -14.62
C ASP A 111 11.43 3.98 -14.97
N SER A 112 11.76 2.79 -14.50
CA SER A 112 10.91 1.61 -14.60
C SER A 112 10.67 0.99 -13.24
N VAL A 113 9.52 0.35 -13.11
CA VAL A 113 9.14 -0.43 -11.93
C VAL A 113 9.14 -1.89 -12.33
N VAL A 114 9.89 -2.70 -11.60
CA VAL A 114 9.91 -4.16 -11.76
C VAL A 114 9.18 -4.75 -10.57
N LEU A 115 8.17 -5.60 -10.83
CA LEU A 115 7.44 -6.30 -9.78
C LEU A 115 7.93 -7.75 -9.71
N CYS A 116 8.80 -8.02 -8.75
CA CYS A 116 9.33 -9.37 -8.50
C CYS A 116 8.38 -10.19 -7.62
N ARG A 117 8.25 -11.47 -7.93
CA ARG A 117 7.56 -12.47 -7.14
C ARG A 117 8.52 -13.12 -6.14
N ALA A 118 8.00 -13.35 -4.94
CA ALA A 118 8.59 -14.26 -3.97
C ALA A 118 7.56 -15.38 -3.70
N SER A 119 8.01 -16.63 -3.64
CA SER A 119 7.15 -17.77 -3.33
C SER A 119 7.87 -18.68 -2.36
N MET A 120 7.17 -19.08 -1.30
CA MET A 120 7.77 -19.88 -0.23
C MET A 120 7.08 -21.23 -0.13
N TRP A 121 7.88 -22.29 -0.02
CA TRP A 121 7.44 -23.64 0.28
C TRP A 121 7.97 -24.05 1.66
N LEU A 122 7.06 -24.50 2.52
CA LEU A 122 7.38 -24.99 3.85
C LEU A 122 7.26 -26.51 3.85
N SER A 123 8.38 -27.18 4.10
CA SER A 123 8.44 -28.63 4.31
C SER A 123 9.21 -28.91 5.60
N GLU A 124 8.96 -30.07 6.20
CA GLU A 124 9.76 -30.59 7.30
C GLU A 124 11.21 -30.86 6.86
N GLN A 125 11.41 -31.15 5.57
CA GLN A 125 12.73 -31.45 5.01
C GLN A 125 13.53 -30.18 4.75
N ALA A 126 12.96 -29.18 4.10
CA ALA A 126 13.65 -27.92 3.83
C ALA A 126 12.64 -26.80 3.54
N HIS A 127 12.91 -25.60 4.04
CA HIS A 127 12.20 -24.41 3.58
C HIS A 127 12.83 -23.92 2.28
N ILE A 128 12.00 -23.51 1.33
CA ILE A 128 12.45 -23.05 0.02
C ILE A 128 11.81 -21.69 -0.25
N LEU A 129 12.62 -20.72 -0.63
CA LEU A 129 12.20 -19.39 -1.08
C LEU A 129 12.66 -19.21 -2.52
N CYS A 130 11.71 -19.16 -3.44
CA CYS A 130 11.96 -18.82 -4.83
C CYS A 130 11.68 -17.34 -5.06
N LEU A 131 12.65 -16.63 -5.60
CA LEU A 131 12.62 -15.21 -5.95
C LEU A 131 12.77 -15.09 -7.47
N ASP A 132 12.06 -14.14 -8.08
CA ASP A 132 12.33 -13.82 -9.49
C ASP A 132 13.76 -13.30 -9.66
N ARG A 133 14.38 -13.64 -10.79
CA ARG A 133 15.70 -13.12 -11.12
C ARG A 133 15.61 -11.60 -11.32
N PRO A 134 16.41 -10.81 -10.59
CA PRO A 134 16.41 -9.37 -10.77
C PRO A 134 16.96 -9.02 -12.15
N THR A 135 16.28 -8.15 -12.90
CA THR A 135 16.75 -7.71 -14.22
C THR A 135 18.07 -6.94 -14.13
N TRP A 136 18.31 -6.26 -13.00
CA TRP A 136 19.53 -5.51 -12.74
C TRP A 136 20.75 -6.35 -12.38
N ASP A 137 20.59 -7.67 -12.19
CA ASP A 137 21.74 -8.56 -11.97
C ASP A 137 22.50 -8.83 -13.27
N ASP A 138 21.84 -8.70 -14.43
CA ASP A 138 22.52 -8.76 -15.72
C ASP A 138 23.15 -7.39 -16.02
N PRO A 139 24.50 -7.27 -16.06
CA PRO A 139 25.17 -6.02 -16.39
C PRO A 139 24.81 -5.52 -17.81
N LYS A 140 24.30 -6.41 -18.68
CA LYS A 140 23.86 -6.05 -20.04
C LYS A 140 22.47 -5.43 -20.08
N SER A 141 21.67 -5.57 -19.03
CA SER A 141 20.31 -5.02 -18.97
C SER A 141 20.30 -3.49 -19.02
N GLY A 142 21.38 -2.84 -18.55
CA GLY A 142 21.43 -1.39 -18.37
C GLY A 142 20.45 -0.87 -17.30
N VAL A 143 19.80 -1.77 -16.55
CA VAL A 143 18.86 -1.43 -15.48
C VAL A 143 19.63 -1.37 -14.17
N SER A 144 19.53 -0.25 -13.45
CA SER A 144 20.07 -0.12 -12.10
C SER A 144 18.95 0.04 -11.09
N ARG A 145 19.19 -0.47 -9.88
CA ARG A 145 18.23 -0.33 -8.79
C ARG A 145 18.18 1.12 -8.32
N ARG A 146 16.96 1.62 -8.08
CA ARG A 146 16.76 2.95 -7.52
C ARG A 146 17.39 3.03 -6.12
N ARG A 147 18.10 4.12 -5.85
CA ARG A 147 18.73 4.43 -4.57
C ARG A 147 17.84 5.40 -3.79
N TYR A 148 17.84 5.31 -2.46
CA TYR A 148 17.11 6.29 -1.65
C TYR A 148 17.68 7.68 -1.91
N LYS A 149 16.83 8.61 -2.37
CA LYS A 149 17.26 9.99 -2.69
C LYS A 149 17.64 10.81 -1.45
N ALA A 150 17.24 10.41 -0.25
CA ALA A 150 17.54 11.16 0.96
C ALA A 150 17.21 10.35 2.22
N TYR A 151 18.21 9.71 2.81
CA TYR A 151 18.28 9.53 4.28
C TYR A 151 19.67 9.84 4.84
N THR A 152 20.59 10.28 3.99
CA THR A 152 21.99 10.58 4.34
C THR A 152 22.20 11.89 5.11
N ILE A 153 21.15 12.65 5.46
CA ILE A 153 21.30 13.95 6.13
C ILE A 153 21.11 13.88 7.65
N GLU A 154 20.51 12.83 8.24
CA GLU A 154 20.15 12.86 9.68
C GLU A 154 20.54 11.65 10.54
N ARG A 155 21.39 10.72 10.08
CA ARG A 155 22.09 9.84 11.04
C ARG A 155 23.27 10.59 11.65
N MET A 156 22.99 11.29 12.75
CA MET A 156 24.00 11.83 13.67
C MET A 156 24.99 10.73 14.14
N PRO A 157 26.24 11.11 14.43
CA PRO A 157 27.36 10.20 14.58
C PRO A 157 27.33 9.54 15.96
N ASN A 158 27.08 8.23 16.01
CA ASN A 158 27.56 7.45 17.15
C ASN A 158 29.03 7.09 16.90
N GLY A 159 29.91 7.95 17.41
CA GLY A 159 31.22 7.63 17.96
C GLY A 159 32.28 7.06 17.04
N ASP A 160 32.11 5.82 16.58
CA ASP A 160 33.22 5.01 16.04
C ASP A 160 32.83 4.16 14.80
N GLY A 161 31.62 4.34 14.26
CA GLY A 161 31.17 3.62 13.07
C GLY A 161 31.56 4.34 11.78
N ILE A 162 32.63 3.90 11.10
CA ILE A 162 32.97 4.32 9.74
C ILE A 162 31.80 3.96 8.82
N SER A 163 30.86 4.89 8.60
CA SER A 163 29.87 4.75 7.55
C SER A 163 30.61 4.83 6.23
N THR A 164 30.76 3.68 5.57
CA THR A 164 31.42 3.59 4.27
C THR A 164 30.46 4.16 3.24
N ILE A 165 30.45 5.48 3.10
CA ILE A 165 29.76 6.15 1.98
C ILE A 165 30.48 5.66 0.73
N THR A 166 29.84 4.74 0.01
CA THR A 166 30.34 4.31 -1.29
C THR A 166 30.27 5.51 -2.22
N MET A 167 31.35 5.80 -2.93
CA MET A 167 31.41 6.87 -3.92
C MET A 167 31.42 6.19 -5.29
N GLN A 168 30.48 6.51 -6.16
CA GLN A 168 30.54 6.07 -7.56
C GLN A 168 31.10 7.19 -8.41
N MET A 169 32.13 6.86 -9.19
CA MET A 169 32.74 7.75 -10.16
C MET A 169 31.99 7.56 -11.48
N ASP A 170 31.38 8.62 -12.00
CA ASP A 170 30.75 8.58 -13.33
C ASP A 170 31.80 8.49 -14.45
N SER A 171 31.37 8.29 -15.69
CA SER A 171 32.25 8.24 -16.87
C SER A 171 33.06 9.52 -17.09
N ASN A 172 32.66 10.62 -16.43
CA ASN A 172 33.29 11.93 -16.52
C ASN A 172 34.23 12.21 -15.34
N GLY A 173 34.39 11.24 -14.43
CA GLY A 173 35.25 11.35 -13.26
C GLY A 173 34.63 12.08 -12.06
N ASN A 174 33.34 12.42 -12.10
CA ASN A 174 32.67 13.03 -10.94
C ASN A 174 32.32 11.96 -9.92
N MET A 175 32.75 12.18 -8.67
CA MET A 175 32.31 11.36 -7.55
C MET A 175 30.95 11.86 -7.08
N THR A 176 29.93 11.02 -7.20
CA THR A 176 28.65 11.24 -6.56
C THR A 176 28.54 10.32 -5.35
N PRO A 177 28.13 10.84 -4.17
CA PRO A 177 27.86 9.99 -3.03
C PRO A 177 26.75 9.03 -3.44
N LEU A 178 27.05 7.73 -3.39
CA LEU A 178 26.03 6.72 -3.60
C LEU A 178 25.10 6.80 -2.42
N GLY A 179 23.85 7.17 -2.66
CA GLY A 179 22.80 6.81 -1.73
C GLY A 179 22.80 5.29 -1.58
N ASP A 180 22.57 4.81 -0.37
CA ASP A 180 22.51 3.38 -0.12
C ASP A 180 21.45 2.76 -1.04
N GLU A 181 21.86 1.70 -1.73
CA GLU A 181 20.94 0.90 -2.53
C GLU A 181 19.88 0.34 -1.60
N ILE A 182 18.62 0.38 -2.03
CA ILE A 182 17.54 -0.24 -1.27
C ILE A 182 17.94 -1.70 -1.04
N PRO A 183 17.98 -2.22 0.19
CA PRO A 183 18.43 -3.59 0.42
C PRO A 183 17.48 -4.58 -0.26
N SER A 184 18.02 -5.67 -0.82
CA SER A 184 17.21 -6.74 -1.42
C SER A 184 16.42 -7.48 -0.33
N LEU A 185 15.33 -8.15 -0.71
CA LEU A 185 14.56 -8.98 0.22
C LEU A 185 15.45 -10.06 0.85
N GLU A 186 16.35 -10.65 0.07
CA GLU A 186 17.33 -11.63 0.54
C GLU A 186 18.30 -11.03 1.57
N MET A 187 18.81 -9.82 1.33
CA MET A 187 19.74 -9.16 2.26
C MET A 187 19.06 -8.84 3.59
N MET A 188 17.86 -8.26 3.56
CA MET A 188 17.11 -8.00 4.79
C MET A 188 16.75 -9.28 5.54
N LEU A 189 16.42 -10.35 4.81
CA LEU A 189 16.14 -11.66 5.38
C LEU A 189 17.39 -12.24 6.03
N TYR A 190 18.54 -12.10 5.40
CA TYR A 190 19.83 -12.52 5.96
C TYR A 190 20.13 -11.78 7.27
N ASP A 191 20.05 -10.45 7.25
CA ASP A 191 20.33 -9.62 8.43
C ASP A 191 19.36 -9.95 9.58
N SER A 192 18.06 -10.12 9.27
CA SER A 192 17.05 -10.43 10.29
C SER A 192 17.15 -11.85 10.84
N LEU A 193 17.63 -12.81 10.03
CA LEU A 193 17.88 -14.17 10.50
C LEU A 193 19.09 -14.24 11.44
N GLN A 194 20.07 -13.34 11.24
CA GLN A 194 21.24 -13.23 12.12
C GLN A 194 20.86 -12.74 13.53
N ASP A 195 19.82 -11.92 13.65
CA ASP A 195 19.31 -11.41 14.93
C ASP A 195 18.47 -12.45 15.72
N GLY A 196 18.27 -13.64 15.16
CA GLY A 196 17.49 -14.72 15.77
C GLY A 196 16.00 -14.60 15.45
N CYS A 197 15.54 -15.44 14.52
CA CYS A 197 14.12 -15.48 14.12
C CYS A 197 13.47 -16.81 14.51
N GLU A 198 12.37 -16.73 15.28
CA GLU A 198 11.59 -17.90 15.69
C GLU A 198 10.64 -18.39 14.59
N ASP A 199 9.93 -17.48 13.90
CA ASP A 199 8.98 -17.78 12.81
C ASP A 199 9.41 -17.10 11.50
N LEU A 200 10.08 -17.87 10.64
CA LEU A 200 10.60 -17.41 9.36
C LEU A 200 9.54 -16.74 8.47
N VAL A 201 8.28 -17.14 8.59
CA VAL A 201 7.25 -16.61 7.69
C VAL A 201 6.60 -15.35 8.22
N GLU A 202 6.47 -15.22 9.54
CA GLU A 202 6.12 -13.93 10.16
C GLU A 202 7.15 -12.88 9.75
N LEU A 203 8.44 -13.22 9.86
CA LEU A 203 9.52 -12.37 9.38
C LEU A 203 9.40 -12.04 7.88
N LEU A 204 9.16 -13.04 7.02
CA LEU A 204 9.03 -12.79 5.59
C LEU A 204 7.80 -11.92 5.25
N GLU A 205 6.70 -12.06 5.99
CA GLU A 205 5.52 -11.20 5.86
C GLU A 205 5.87 -9.75 6.24
N GLU A 206 6.53 -9.52 7.38
CA GLU A 206 6.99 -8.21 7.82
C GLU A 206 7.93 -7.54 6.81
N LEU A 207 8.93 -8.28 6.32
CA LEU A 207 9.87 -7.79 5.32
C LEU A 207 9.19 -7.47 3.98
N ALA A 208 8.19 -8.27 3.58
CA ALA A 208 7.40 -7.99 2.38
C ALA A 208 6.54 -6.73 2.55
N ILE A 209 5.90 -6.54 3.72
CA ILE A 209 5.14 -5.32 4.05
C ILE A 209 6.07 -4.10 3.99
N SER A 210 7.25 -4.18 4.60
CA SER A 210 8.26 -3.12 4.55
C SER A 210 8.67 -2.77 3.11
N LYS A 211 8.87 -3.76 2.23
CA LYS A 211 9.19 -3.50 0.81
C LYS A 211 8.06 -2.83 0.04
N TRP A 212 6.81 -3.18 0.34
CA TRP A 212 5.68 -2.49 -0.25
C TRP A 212 5.58 -1.03 0.23
N ASP A 213 5.89 -0.77 1.50
CA ASP A 213 5.94 0.58 2.04
C ASP A 213 7.03 1.42 1.37
N ASP A 214 8.25 0.88 1.25
CA ASP A 214 9.36 1.49 0.51
C ASP A 214 8.93 1.84 -0.93
N PHE A 215 8.29 0.88 -1.61
CA PHE A 215 7.80 1.06 -2.97
C PHE A 215 6.79 2.21 -3.07
N PHE A 216 5.82 2.25 -2.17
CA PHE A 216 4.79 3.30 -2.17
C PHE A 216 5.33 4.67 -1.78
N GLU A 217 6.36 4.74 -0.93
CA GLU A 217 7.08 5.96 -0.63
C GLU A 217 7.85 6.45 -1.86
N ALA A 218 8.62 5.56 -2.50
CA ALA A 218 9.40 5.87 -3.70
C ALA A 218 8.51 6.33 -4.87
N LEU A 219 7.32 5.76 -5.02
CA LEU A 219 6.34 6.18 -6.01
C LEU A 219 5.72 7.55 -5.69
N SER A 220 5.62 7.94 -4.42
CA SER A 220 4.97 9.21 -4.04
C SER A 220 5.84 10.44 -4.34
N LEU A 221 7.16 10.25 -4.42
CA LEU A 221 8.12 11.34 -4.61
C LEU A 221 8.28 11.79 -6.07
N ASP A 222 8.24 10.85 -7.02
CA ASP A 222 8.72 11.11 -8.38
C ASP A 222 7.64 11.05 -9.47
N LEU A 223 6.39 10.67 -9.14
CA LEU A 223 5.37 10.46 -10.17
C LEU A 223 4.65 11.77 -10.57
N PRO A 224 4.61 12.11 -11.88
CA PRO A 224 3.70 13.11 -12.38
C PRO A 224 2.26 12.65 -12.09
N ARG A 225 1.53 13.50 -11.36
CA ARG A 225 0.32 13.18 -10.58
C ARG A 225 -0.89 12.67 -11.38
N SER A 226 -0.77 12.41 -12.69
CA SER A 226 -1.92 12.18 -13.58
C SER A 226 -1.69 11.24 -14.78
N SER A 227 -0.60 10.47 -14.87
CA SER A 227 -0.46 9.54 -16.01
C SER A 227 -1.39 8.32 -15.88
N ALA A 228 -2.01 7.91 -17.00
CA ALA A 228 -2.83 6.69 -17.06
C ALA A 228 -2.02 5.44 -16.68
N GLU A 229 -0.73 5.43 -17.03
CA GLU A 229 0.23 4.37 -16.70
C GLU A 229 0.42 4.21 -15.19
N THR A 230 0.53 5.33 -14.46
CA THR A 230 0.63 5.33 -12.99
C THR A 230 -0.61 4.69 -12.37
N THR A 231 -1.80 5.04 -12.87
CA THR A 231 -3.06 4.48 -12.37
C THR A 231 -3.14 2.98 -12.65
N ALA A 232 -2.69 2.54 -13.84
CA ALA A 232 -2.61 1.13 -14.20
C ALA A 232 -1.63 0.37 -13.29
N LEU A 233 -0.47 0.96 -12.99
CA LEU A 233 0.52 0.37 -12.07
C LEU A 233 -0.07 0.19 -10.67
N PHE A 234 -0.70 1.23 -10.11
CA PHE A 234 -1.34 1.14 -8.79
C PHE A 234 -2.46 0.08 -8.75
N SER A 235 -3.25 -0.01 -9.82
CA SER A 235 -4.31 -1.03 -9.92
C SER A 235 -3.73 -2.46 -9.93
N ARG A 236 -2.59 -2.66 -10.62
CA ARG A 236 -1.89 -3.95 -10.61
C ARG A 236 -1.26 -4.25 -9.26
N ALA A 237 -0.59 -3.27 -8.64
CA ALA A 237 -0.03 -3.39 -7.29
C ALA A 237 -1.10 -3.80 -6.27
N MET A 238 -2.29 -3.19 -6.34
CA MET A 238 -3.44 -3.56 -5.51
C MET A 238 -3.84 -5.02 -5.69
N GLY A 239 -3.96 -5.49 -6.94
CA GLY A 239 -4.27 -6.90 -7.21
C GLY A 239 -3.22 -7.88 -6.69
N TYR A 240 -1.94 -7.50 -6.61
CA TYR A 240 -0.90 -8.33 -5.98
C TYR A 240 -1.03 -8.36 -4.46
N LEU A 241 -1.30 -7.21 -3.83
CA LEU A 241 -1.51 -7.12 -2.39
C LEU A 241 -2.76 -7.88 -1.92
N GLU A 242 -3.84 -7.84 -2.69
CA GLU A 242 -5.05 -8.62 -2.42
C GLU A 242 -4.74 -10.12 -2.40
N ARG A 243 -3.94 -10.60 -3.35
CA ARG A 243 -3.48 -12.01 -3.37
C ARG A 243 -2.64 -12.35 -2.14
N ASN A 244 -1.74 -11.47 -1.72
CA ASN A 244 -0.94 -11.67 -0.51
C ASN A 244 -1.81 -11.74 0.74
N LEU A 245 -2.79 -10.83 0.86
CA LEU A 245 -3.75 -10.83 1.96
C LEU A 245 -4.58 -12.12 1.98
N ASP A 246 -5.04 -12.60 0.83
CA ASP A 246 -5.80 -13.85 0.75
C ASP A 246 -4.96 -15.06 1.18
N VAL A 247 -3.67 -15.09 0.83
CA VAL A 247 -2.73 -16.12 1.29
C VAL A 247 -2.53 -16.06 2.79
N SER A 248 -2.28 -14.87 3.35
CA SER A 248 -2.11 -14.66 4.80
C SER A 248 -3.38 -15.07 5.58
N ARG A 249 -4.57 -14.65 5.13
CA ARG A 249 -5.86 -15.07 5.69
C ARG A 249 -6.07 -16.58 5.65
N ARG A 250 -5.71 -17.23 4.52
CA ARG A 250 -5.84 -18.69 4.38
C ARG A 250 -4.92 -19.41 5.36
N ARG A 251 -3.68 -18.95 5.51
CA ARG A 251 -2.73 -19.48 6.49
C ARG A 251 -3.24 -19.32 7.91
N HIS A 252 -3.71 -18.12 8.27
CA HIS A 252 -4.25 -17.85 9.60
C HIS A 252 -5.40 -18.81 9.94
N ARG A 253 -6.32 -19.07 9.00
CA ARG A 253 -7.40 -20.07 9.17
C ARG A 253 -6.89 -21.50 9.37
N ILE A 254 -5.82 -21.89 8.67
CA ILE A 254 -5.22 -23.23 8.84
C ILE A 254 -4.59 -23.35 10.23
N ARG A 255 -3.87 -22.31 10.70
CA ARG A 255 -3.27 -22.27 12.04
C ARG A 255 -4.34 -22.35 13.14
N GLN A 256 -5.44 -21.60 12.99
CA GLN A 256 -6.57 -21.67 13.93
C GLN A 256 -7.17 -23.07 14.02
N ARG A 257 -7.41 -23.75 12.87
CA ARG A 257 -8.00 -25.10 12.87
C ARG A 257 -7.11 -26.16 13.52
N GLY A 258 -5.78 -26.01 13.43
CA GLY A 258 -4.85 -26.94 14.08
C GLY A 258 -4.86 -26.84 15.61
N SER A 259 -5.19 -25.65 16.14
CA SER A 259 -5.24 -25.37 17.58
C SER A 259 -6.45 -26.02 18.26
N ASP A 260 -7.62 -26.02 17.61
CA ASP A 260 -8.88 -26.50 18.21
C ASP A 260 -8.90 -28.00 18.55
N THR A 261 -8.00 -28.81 17.98
CA THR A 261 -7.97 -30.25 18.23
C THR A 261 -7.32 -30.67 19.56
N ARG A 262 -6.73 -29.75 20.33
CA ARG A 262 -6.16 -30.07 21.65
C ARG A 262 -6.42 -28.94 22.65
N PRO A 263 -7.39 -29.10 23.56
CA PRO A 263 -7.69 -28.09 24.59
C PRO A 263 -6.61 -28.15 25.69
N ASP A 264 -5.40 -27.68 25.38
CA ASP A 264 -4.36 -27.48 26.38
C ASP A 264 -4.57 -26.09 27.02
N ILE A 265 -4.83 -26.10 28.33
CA ILE A 265 -5.39 -25.04 29.17
C ILE A 265 -4.48 -23.79 29.34
N TYR A 266 -3.34 -23.70 28.64
CA TYR A 266 -2.31 -22.67 28.88
C TYR A 266 -1.69 -22.03 27.61
N SER A 267 -2.45 -21.82 26.53
CA SER A 267 -1.91 -21.09 25.36
C SER A 267 -2.05 -19.57 25.55
N PHE A 268 -0.98 -18.91 26.00
CA PHE A 268 -0.91 -17.47 26.29
C PHE A 268 -0.23 -16.63 25.17
N SER A 269 -0.01 -17.20 23.98
CA SER A 269 0.90 -16.63 22.95
C SER A 269 0.26 -16.20 21.63
N ASP A 270 -1.08 -16.14 21.52
CA ASP A 270 -1.74 -15.94 20.20
C ASP A 270 -1.98 -14.48 19.78
N ALA A 271 -1.44 -13.50 20.51
CA ALA A 271 -1.65 -12.08 20.20
C ALA A 271 -0.82 -11.59 18.98
N LYS A 272 0.36 -12.17 18.73
CA LYS A 272 1.23 -11.75 17.61
C LYS A 272 0.71 -12.23 16.25
N SER A 273 0.12 -13.43 16.19
CA SER A 273 -0.34 -14.00 14.91
C SER A 273 -1.49 -13.24 14.24
N GLN A 274 -2.19 -12.36 14.97
CA GLN A 274 -3.22 -11.47 14.43
C GLN A 274 -2.63 -10.19 13.82
N SER A 275 -1.43 -9.75 14.18
CA SER A 275 -0.89 -8.44 13.77
C SER A 275 -0.66 -8.37 12.26
N THR A 276 0.00 -9.37 11.67
CA THR A 276 0.40 -9.29 10.25
C THR A 276 -0.79 -9.23 9.30
N THR A 277 -1.88 -9.95 9.59
CA THR A 277 -3.11 -9.88 8.78
C THR A 277 -3.72 -8.47 8.84
N THR A 278 -3.71 -7.82 10.01
CA THR A 278 -4.21 -6.44 10.15
C THR A 278 -3.33 -5.43 9.41
N GLU A 279 -2.03 -5.69 9.31
CA GLU A 279 -1.10 -4.83 8.58
C GLU A 279 -1.30 -4.90 7.07
N TRP A 280 -1.52 -6.10 6.50
CA TRP A 280 -1.88 -6.25 5.09
C TRP A 280 -3.17 -5.50 4.75
N GLU A 281 -4.18 -5.58 5.63
CA GLU A 281 -5.43 -4.82 5.49
C GLU A 281 -5.21 -3.32 5.58
N ALA A 282 -4.37 -2.87 6.52
CA ALA A 282 -4.00 -1.47 6.67
C ALA A 282 -3.31 -0.96 5.40
N LEU A 283 -2.36 -1.71 4.85
CA LEU A 283 -1.61 -1.36 3.65
C LEU A 283 -2.53 -1.26 2.42
N LEU A 284 -3.43 -2.23 2.22
CA LEU A 284 -4.47 -2.17 1.18
C LEU A 284 -5.40 -0.97 1.37
N SER A 285 -5.80 -0.66 2.60
CA SER A 285 -6.65 0.50 2.88
C SER A 285 -5.96 1.83 2.54
N ARG A 286 -4.67 1.97 2.85
CA ARG A 286 -3.86 3.15 2.48
C ARG A 286 -3.74 3.26 0.96
N LEU A 287 -3.48 2.15 0.27
CA LEU A 287 -3.37 2.13 -1.19
C LEU A 287 -4.68 2.52 -1.85
N ASN A 288 -5.80 1.94 -1.40
CA ASN A 288 -7.13 2.26 -1.92
C ASN A 288 -7.46 3.75 -1.74
N ARG A 289 -7.17 4.32 -0.57
CA ARG A 289 -7.31 5.78 -0.34
C ARG A 289 -6.45 6.60 -1.31
N ARG A 290 -5.20 6.18 -1.58
CA ARG A 290 -4.34 6.86 -2.56
C ARG A 290 -4.92 6.80 -3.97
N VAL A 291 -5.38 5.62 -4.42
CA VAL A 291 -6.03 5.46 -5.73
C VAL A 291 -7.27 6.35 -5.85
N GLN A 292 -8.11 6.43 -4.81
CA GLN A 292 -9.26 7.33 -4.78
C GLN A 292 -8.86 8.80 -4.89
N LEU A 293 -7.83 9.23 -4.14
CA LEU A 293 -7.30 10.59 -4.21
C LEU A 293 -6.78 10.92 -5.61
N PHE A 294 -6.06 10.00 -6.26
CA PHE A 294 -5.60 10.18 -7.64
C PHE A 294 -6.78 10.29 -8.62
N GLY A 295 -7.82 9.46 -8.47
CA GLY A 295 -9.03 9.55 -9.29
C GLY A 295 -9.72 10.92 -9.18
N HIS A 296 -9.79 11.50 -7.98
CA HIS A 296 -10.36 12.82 -7.77
C HIS A 296 -9.50 13.96 -8.35
N LEU A 297 -8.18 13.85 -8.25
CA LEU A 297 -7.27 14.86 -8.81
C LEU A 297 -7.32 14.87 -10.34
N THR A 298 -7.32 13.71 -10.99
CA THR A 298 -7.41 13.62 -12.46
C THR A 298 -8.72 14.21 -12.99
N ALA A 299 -9.85 13.95 -12.32
CA ALA A 299 -11.14 14.53 -12.70
C ALA A 299 -11.17 16.07 -12.57
N THR A 300 -10.43 16.62 -11.60
CA THR A 300 -10.38 18.07 -11.37
C THR A 300 -9.53 18.77 -12.42
N VAL A 301 -8.39 18.18 -12.80
CA VAL A 301 -7.50 18.73 -13.85
C VAL A 301 -8.22 18.78 -15.20
N LEU A 302 -8.88 17.68 -15.62
CA LEU A 302 -9.62 17.63 -16.89
C LEU A 302 -10.76 18.66 -16.95
N LYS A 303 -11.36 19.01 -15.80
CA LYS A 303 -12.42 20.03 -15.72
C LYS A 303 -11.89 21.46 -15.73
N ALA A 304 -10.66 21.69 -15.27
CA ALA A 304 -10.02 23.01 -15.28
C ALA A 304 -9.43 23.36 -16.66
N GLU A 305 -9.05 22.36 -17.45
CA GLU A 305 -8.39 22.54 -18.75
C GLU A 305 -9.35 22.73 -19.93
N THR A 306 -10.65 22.97 -19.66
CA THR A 306 -11.61 23.51 -20.64
C THR A 306 -11.91 24.99 -20.37
N PRO A 307 -10.96 25.92 -20.59
CA PRO A 307 -11.35 27.30 -20.78
C PRO A 307 -12.07 27.39 -22.13
N SER A 308 -13.37 27.65 -22.04
CA SER A 308 -14.20 28.16 -23.12
C SER A 308 -13.55 29.39 -23.74
N ALA A 309 -12.70 29.19 -24.74
CA ALA A 309 -12.22 30.24 -25.64
C ALA A 309 -13.36 30.61 -26.60
N ASP A 310 -14.38 31.26 -26.05
CA ASP A 310 -15.40 31.96 -26.85
C ASP A 310 -15.94 33.16 -26.05
N ALA A 311 -15.01 34.03 -25.66
CA ALA A 311 -15.30 35.42 -25.34
C ALA A 311 -14.52 36.27 -26.35
N GLY A 312 -15.16 36.52 -27.49
CA GLY A 312 -14.62 37.28 -28.59
C GLY A 312 -14.33 38.75 -28.25
N LEU A 313 -13.18 39.22 -28.74
CA LEU A 313 -13.02 40.58 -29.22
C LEU A 313 -12.88 40.48 -30.73
N GLY A 314 -13.90 40.94 -31.44
CA GLY A 314 -14.05 40.75 -32.87
C GLY A 314 -13.14 41.64 -33.70
N ILE A 315 -12.72 41.12 -34.86
CA ILE A 315 -12.54 41.90 -36.07
C ILE A 315 -13.04 41.04 -37.25
N SER A 316 -13.92 41.64 -38.02
CA SER A 316 -14.58 41.11 -39.21
C SER A 316 -13.66 40.42 -40.22
N SER A 317 -14.12 39.29 -40.78
CA SER A 317 -13.95 39.01 -42.20
C SER A 317 -15.07 38.09 -42.69
N ALA A 318 -15.63 38.45 -43.83
CA ALA A 318 -16.84 37.89 -44.40
C ALA A 318 -16.59 36.55 -45.12
N GLY A 319 -17.58 35.65 -45.06
CA GLY A 319 -17.83 34.71 -46.16
C GLY A 319 -18.23 33.29 -45.76
N SER A 320 -19.35 32.84 -46.35
CA SER A 320 -19.71 31.43 -46.61
C SER A 320 -20.55 30.67 -45.57
N ARG A 321 -21.84 31.03 -45.53
CA ARG A 321 -23.03 30.20 -45.89
C ARG A 321 -22.96 28.66 -45.73
N GLY A 322 -23.91 28.13 -44.95
CA GLY A 322 -24.37 26.72 -44.86
C GLY A 322 -23.73 26.02 -43.66
N GLU A 323 -24.43 25.43 -42.69
CA GLU A 323 -25.53 24.47 -42.78
C GLU A 323 -26.10 24.25 -41.35
N LYS A 324 -27.43 24.10 -41.22
CA LYS A 324 -28.14 24.07 -39.93
C LYS A 324 -28.31 22.64 -39.43
N HIS A 325 -27.72 22.30 -38.27
CA HIS A 325 -28.17 21.18 -37.45
C HIS A 325 -28.58 21.63 -36.05
N ASN A 326 -29.89 21.54 -35.80
CA ASN A 326 -30.56 21.74 -34.52
C ASN A 326 -30.33 20.52 -33.61
N CYS A 327 -29.63 20.70 -32.49
CA CYS A 327 -29.69 19.77 -31.36
C CYS A 327 -30.07 20.53 -30.08
N LYS A 328 -31.27 20.23 -29.58
CA LYS A 328 -31.84 20.66 -28.30
C LYS A 328 -30.92 20.24 -27.13
N PRO A 329 -30.63 21.11 -26.14
CA PRO A 329 -30.06 20.69 -24.88
C PRO A 329 -31.15 20.06 -24.00
N ARG A 330 -30.89 18.83 -23.55
CA ARG A 330 -31.72 18.05 -22.63
C ARG A 330 -31.41 18.48 -21.20
N ASN A 331 -32.47 18.80 -20.48
CA ASN A 331 -32.51 19.25 -19.09
C ASN A 331 -31.86 18.23 -18.14
N ASN A 332 -30.82 18.62 -17.39
CA ASN A 332 -30.15 17.78 -16.39
C ASN A 332 -30.83 17.96 -15.03
N ASN A 333 -31.58 16.93 -14.61
CA ASN A 333 -32.15 16.79 -13.28
C ASN A 333 -31.13 16.16 -12.32
N TYR A 334 -30.90 16.88 -11.21
CA TYR A 334 -30.51 16.46 -9.86
C TYR A 334 -29.88 15.07 -9.66
N SER A 335 -28.56 15.05 -9.43
CA SER A 335 -27.90 14.00 -8.65
C SER A 335 -27.36 14.60 -7.34
N ASN A 336 -27.90 14.12 -6.22
CA ASN A 336 -27.47 14.42 -4.87
C ASN A 336 -26.06 13.86 -4.62
N THR A 337 -25.03 14.59 -5.05
CA THR A 337 -23.65 14.30 -4.67
C THR A 337 -23.35 15.00 -3.35
N PRO A 338 -22.98 14.28 -2.26
CA PRO A 338 -22.60 14.93 -1.00
C PRO A 338 -21.45 15.88 -1.27
N ALA A 339 -21.67 17.16 -0.96
CA ALA A 339 -20.73 18.25 -1.19
C ALA A 339 -19.35 17.88 -0.64
N ALA A 340 -18.34 17.87 -1.52
CA ALA A 340 -16.96 17.69 -1.13
C ALA A 340 -16.59 18.73 -0.07
N PRO A 341 -15.86 18.35 1.00
CA PRO A 341 -15.46 19.28 2.04
C PRO A 341 -14.66 20.42 1.42
N SER A 342 -15.04 21.66 1.73
CA SER A 342 -14.35 22.83 1.21
C SER A 342 -12.91 22.87 1.73
N PRO A 343 -11.94 23.35 0.93
CA PRO A 343 -10.52 23.41 1.33
C PRO A 343 -10.26 24.22 2.61
N SER A 344 -11.22 25.04 3.05
CA SER A 344 -11.23 25.71 4.36
C SER A 344 -11.18 24.73 5.53
N ASP A 345 -11.86 23.59 5.42
CA ASP A 345 -12.10 22.68 6.53
C ASP A 345 -10.86 21.82 6.84
N GLU A 346 -10.05 21.54 5.82
CA GLU A 346 -8.78 20.83 5.93
C GLU A 346 -7.76 21.68 6.72
N ASN A 347 -7.64 22.97 6.37
CA ASN A 347 -6.77 23.91 7.07
C ASN A 347 -7.20 24.13 8.53
N GLN A 348 -8.51 24.15 8.78
CA GLN A 348 -9.02 24.29 10.14
C GLN A 348 -8.75 23.03 10.97
N ARG A 349 -8.77 21.84 10.35
CA ARG A 349 -8.38 20.58 11.01
C ARG A 349 -6.89 20.51 11.30
N SER A 350 -6.01 20.92 10.38
CA SER A 350 -4.57 20.92 10.62
C SER A 350 -4.20 21.90 11.72
N LEU A 351 -4.80 23.09 11.73
CA LEU A 351 -4.58 24.11 12.76
C LEU A 351 -5.08 23.65 14.14
N ASN A 352 -6.24 22.98 14.20
CA ASN A 352 -6.71 22.35 15.43
C ASN A 352 -5.73 21.29 15.93
N ARG A 353 -5.22 20.39 15.07
CA ARG A 353 -4.25 19.36 15.48
C ARG A 353 -2.97 19.97 16.06
N VAL A 354 -2.44 21.02 15.43
CA VAL A 354 -1.25 21.73 15.93
C VAL A 354 -1.54 22.43 17.26
N ALA A 355 -2.69 23.08 17.40
CA ALA A 355 -3.09 23.71 18.65
C ALA A 355 -3.26 22.70 19.79
N TYR A 356 -3.83 21.51 19.52
CA TYR A 356 -3.90 20.42 20.50
C TYR A 356 -2.50 19.91 20.87
N LEU A 357 -1.61 19.71 19.89
CA LEU A 357 -0.25 19.25 20.16
C LEU A 357 0.52 20.27 21.03
N GLY A 358 0.41 21.56 20.69
CA GLY A 358 1.00 22.64 21.48
C GLY A 358 0.41 22.75 22.89
N GLY A 359 -0.92 22.65 23.02
CA GLY A 359 -1.58 22.70 24.33
C GLY A 359 -1.22 21.54 25.26
N VAL A 360 -0.99 20.34 24.71
CA VAL A 360 -0.57 19.18 25.48
C VAL A 360 0.91 19.25 25.84
N LEU A 361 1.79 19.65 24.92
CA LEU A 361 3.25 19.58 25.13
C LEU A 361 3.82 20.76 25.93
N LEU A 362 3.24 21.96 25.80
CA LEU A 362 3.78 23.17 26.43
C LEU A 362 3.91 23.06 27.96
N PRO A 363 2.93 22.51 28.71
CA PRO A 363 3.08 22.32 30.15
C PRO A 363 4.23 21.39 30.53
N PHE A 364 4.48 20.32 29.76
CA PHE A 364 5.60 19.42 30.01
C PHE A 364 6.94 20.10 29.73
N SER A 365 7.04 20.87 28.65
CA SER A 365 8.26 21.62 28.33
C SER A 365 8.58 22.68 29.39
N VAL A 366 7.57 23.36 29.95
CA VAL A 366 7.79 24.35 31.03
C VAL A 366 8.25 23.67 32.32
N VAL A 367 7.62 22.55 32.73
CA VAL A 367 8.05 21.81 33.93
C VAL A 367 9.45 21.22 33.75
N SER A 368 9.75 20.67 32.58
CA SER A 368 11.09 20.17 32.26
C SER A 368 12.12 21.29 32.25
N GLY A 369 11.76 22.49 31.78
CA GLY A 369 12.65 23.65 31.79
C GLY A 369 12.93 24.15 33.21
N ILE A 370 11.91 24.29 34.05
CA ILE A 370 12.07 24.75 35.44
C ILE A 370 12.93 23.76 36.25
N LEU A 371 12.70 22.46 36.09
CA LEU A 371 13.45 21.43 36.82
C LEU A 371 14.86 21.20 36.28
N ALA A 372 15.16 21.67 35.07
CA ALA A 372 16.51 21.61 34.50
C ALA A 372 17.41 22.79 34.93
N ILE A 373 16.86 23.84 35.54
CA ILE A 373 17.58 25.11 35.75
C ILE A 373 18.28 25.21 37.12
N GLU A 374 17.89 24.43 38.14
CA GLU A 374 18.47 24.58 39.49
C GLU A 374 18.75 23.24 40.21
N ASP A 375 19.98 23.07 40.70
CA ASP A 375 20.29 22.21 41.84
C ASP A 375 19.63 22.84 43.07
N PRO A 376 18.65 22.18 43.71
CA PRO A 376 18.75 20.82 44.24
C PRO A 376 17.74 19.79 43.66
N TYR A 377 17.23 19.98 42.44
CA TYR A 377 16.19 19.07 41.89
C TYR A 377 16.73 17.96 40.98
N GLY A 378 18.05 17.78 40.97
CA GLY A 378 18.72 16.74 40.18
C GLY A 378 18.31 15.32 40.61
N PRO A 379 18.47 14.32 39.71
CA PRO A 379 18.06 12.93 39.97
C PRO A 379 18.81 12.24 41.12
N SER A 380 19.91 12.83 41.61
CA SER A 380 20.65 12.31 42.78
C SER A 380 20.30 13.02 44.10
N ASP A 381 19.44 14.03 44.09
CA ASP A 381 19.16 14.85 45.26
C ASP A 381 17.89 14.39 46.00
N ALA A 382 17.84 14.65 47.30
CA ALA A 382 16.75 14.26 48.19
C ALA A 382 15.42 14.93 47.81
N GLN A 383 15.44 16.02 47.04
CA GLN A 383 14.25 16.76 46.62
C GLN A 383 13.69 16.32 45.25
N PHE A 384 14.28 15.30 44.61
CA PHE A 384 13.81 14.79 43.32
C PHE A 384 12.35 14.31 43.32
N TRP A 385 11.80 13.91 44.47
CA TRP A 385 10.39 13.50 44.57
C TRP A 385 9.40 14.61 44.16
N ILE A 386 9.81 15.88 44.22
CA ILE A 386 8.99 17.03 43.79
C ILE A 386 8.69 16.95 42.28
N PHE A 387 9.59 16.40 41.47
CA PHE A 387 9.33 16.11 40.06
C PHE A 387 8.09 15.23 39.90
N TRP A 388 8.01 14.12 40.64
CA TRP A 388 6.88 13.18 40.58
C TRP A 388 5.60 13.80 41.14
N ALA A 389 5.72 14.57 42.23
CA ALA A 389 4.60 15.27 42.85
C ALA A 389 3.95 16.31 41.93
N VAL A 390 4.69 16.89 40.99
CA VAL A 390 4.17 17.88 40.02
C VAL A 390 3.75 17.21 38.70
N THR A 391 4.53 16.27 38.19
CA THR A 391 4.27 15.63 36.89
C THR A 391 3.05 14.71 36.91
N ILE A 392 2.80 13.98 38.00
CA ILE A 392 1.62 13.08 38.08
C ILE A 392 0.30 13.87 38.05
N PRO A 393 0.09 14.93 38.86
CA PRO A 393 -1.13 15.73 38.77
C PRO A 393 -1.26 16.45 37.42
N LEU A 394 -0.16 16.91 36.82
CA LEU A 394 -0.19 17.59 35.53
C LEU A 394 -0.54 16.65 34.38
N THR A 395 -0.03 15.41 34.39
CA THR A 395 -0.41 14.35 33.45
C THR A 395 -1.89 13.96 33.62
N LEU A 396 -2.38 13.82 34.85
CA LEU A 396 -3.79 13.55 35.10
C LEU A 396 -4.71 14.71 34.68
N LEU A 397 -4.30 15.96 34.90
CA LEU A 397 -5.03 17.14 34.45
C LEU A 397 -5.10 17.22 32.92
N THR A 398 -3.98 17.03 32.23
CA THR A 398 -3.94 17.02 30.76
C THR A 398 -4.78 15.89 30.18
N LEU A 399 -4.69 14.69 30.75
CA LEU A 399 -5.56 13.56 30.37
C LEU A 399 -7.04 13.88 30.62
N GLY A 400 -7.35 14.52 31.75
CA GLY A 400 -8.70 14.99 32.09
C GLY A 400 -9.26 16.01 31.09
N VAL A 401 -8.45 16.95 30.62
CA VAL A 401 -8.84 17.92 29.59
C VAL A 401 -9.10 17.24 28.25
N ILE A 402 -8.24 16.30 27.85
CA ILE A 402 -8.43 15.50 26.62
C ILE A 402 -9.72 14.68 26.71
N TYR A 403 -9.99 14.09 27.87
CA TYR A 403 -11.18 13.29 28.11
C TYR A 403 -12.46 14.13 28.16
N ALA A 404 -12.44 15.30 28.80
CA ALA A 404 -13.57 16.23 28.81
C ALA A 404 -13.90 16.72 27.39
N ASP A 405 -12.88 16.95 26.57
CA ASP A 405 -13.06 17.34 25.16
C ASP A 405 -13.62 16.19 24.29
N SER A 406 -13.21 14.94 24.54
CA SER A 406 -13.75 13.78 23.83
C SER A 406 -15.23 13.58 24.15
N ILE A 407 -15.64 13.72 25.42
CA ILE A 407 -17.05 13.68 25.83
C ILE A 407 -17.85 14.80 25.16
N ARG A 408 -17.30 16.02 25.11
CA ARG A 408 -17.97 17.15 24.46
C ARG A 408 -18.20 16.88 22.97
N LYS A 409 -17.26 16.23 22.29
CA LYS A 409 -17.40 15.85 20.88
C LYS A 409 -18.50 14.81 20.66
N VAL A 410 -18.63 13.81 21.55
CA VAL A 410 -19.71 12.81 21.48
C VAL A 410 -21.08 13.50 21.62
N GLN A 411 -21.25 14.37 22.63
CA GLN A 411 -22.52 15.07 22.83
C GLN A 411 -22.91 15.99 21.65
N VAL A 412 -21.93 16.59 20.97
CA VAL A 412 -22.19 17.41 19.78
C VAL A 412 -22.55 16.55 18.57
N ALA A 413 -21.97 15.37 18.42
CA ALA A 413 -22.33 14.43 17.36
C ALA A 413 -23.77 13.94 17.52
N ASP A 414 -24.18 13.61 18.74
CA ASP A 414 -25.55 13.15 19.05
C ASP A 414 -26.58 14.24 18.73
N LYS A 415 -26.33 15.49 19.15
CA LYS A 415 -27.23 16.61 18.83
C LYS A 415 -27.33 16.89 17.33
N LYS A 416 -26.24 16.69 16.58
CA LYS A 416 -26.25 16.84 15.11
C LYS A 416 -27.04 15.72 14.44
N ALA A 417 -26.95 14.49 14.95
CA ALA A 417 -27.73 13.36 14.45
C ALA A 417 -29.23 13.60 14.67
N GLU A 418 -29.62 14.00 15.88
CA GLU A 418 -31.02 14.32 16.21
C GLU A 418 -31.57 15.49 15.38
N MET A 419 -30.76 16.55 15.17
CA MET A 419 -31.16 17.69 14.34
C MET A 419 -31.30 17.28 12.87
N LYS A 420 -30.45 16.39 12.37
CA LYS A 420 -30.55 15.85 11.01
C LYS A 420 -31.81 15.03 10.84
N GLU A 421 -32.14 14.17 11.81
CA GLU A 421 -33.35 13.34 11.82
C GLU A 421 -34.64 14.19 11.83
N ARG A 422 -34.68 15.24 12.66
CA ARG A 422 -35.81 16.20 12.63
C ARG A 422 -35.94 16.90 11.29
N ASN A 423 -34.83 17.29 10.68
CA ASN A 423 -34.86 17.99 9.40
C ASN A 423 -35.32 17.05 8.26
N THR A 424 -34.95 15.77 8.29
CA THR A 424 -35.49 14.77 7.36
C THR A 424 -36.98 14.52 7.57
N MET A 425 -37.46 14.44 8.81
CA MET A 425 -38.90 14.31 9.07
C MET A 425 -39.71 15.52 8.57
N LEU A 426 -39.17 16.75 8.73
CA LEU A 426 -39.82 17.96 8.22
C LEU A 426 -39.87 17.98 6.68
N LEU A 427 -38.79 17.55 6.02
CA LEU A 427 -38.75 17.42 4.56
C LEU A 427 -39.75 16.37 4.05
N ASP A 428 -39.85 15.21 4.70
CA ASP A 428 -40.82 14.19 4.35
C ASP A 428 -42.26 14.68 4.55
N THR A 429 -42.52 15.45 5.63
CA THR A 429 -43.84 16.03 5.89
C THR A 429 -44.23 17.05 4.82
N ALA A 430 -43.30 17.93 4.42
CA ALA A 430 -43.54 18.91 3.35
C ALA A 430 -43.72 18.23 1.97
N ALA A 431 -43.02 17.12 1.71
CA ALA A 431 -43.19 16.32 0.51
C ALA A 431 -44.59 15.65 0.47
N VAL A 432 -45.08 15.16 1.61
CA VAL A 432 -46.43 14.59 1.72
C VAL A 432 -47.50 15.67 1.52
N GLU A 433 -47.35 16.85 2.09
CA GLU A 433 -48.29 17.96 1.89
C GLU A 433 -48.35 18.42 0.43
N THR A 434 -47.19 18.54 -0.24
CA THR A 434 -47.12 18.91 -1.67
C THR A 434 -47.69 17.82 -2.59
N MET A 435 -47.52 16.55 -2.23
CA MET A 435 -48.14 15.45 -2.96
C MET A 435 -49.67 15.43 -2.77
N TYR A 436 -50.17 15.72 -1.56
CA TYR A 436 -51.60 15.78 -1.30
C TYR A 436 -52.28 16.94 -2.06
N THR A 437 -51.67 18.13 -2.09
CA THR A 437 -52.21 19.26 -2.84
C THR A 437 -52.22 19.00 -4.36
N ALA A 438 -51.15 18.42 -4.90
CA ALA A 438 -51.09 18.02 -6.30
C ALA A 438 -52.17 16.97 -6.67
N SER A 439 -52.42 16.01 -5.77
CA SER A 439 -53.50 15.02 -5.94
C SER A 439 -54.88 15.66 -5.99
N THR A 440 -55.15 16.64 -5.11
CA THR A 440 -56.43 17.35 -5.11
C THR A 440 -56.63 18.22 -6.36
N GLU A 441 -55.57 18.84 -6.89
CA GLU A 441 -55.66 19.62 -8.14
C GLU A 441 -55.93 18.71 -9.34
N LEU A 442 -55.30 17.52 -9.39
CA LEU A 442 -55.56 16.52 -10.42
C LEU A 442 -57.00 15.99 -10.37
N ALA A 443 -57.54 15.75 -9.17
CA ALA A 443 -58.93 15.34 -9.00
C ALA A 443 -59.90 16.42 -9.51
N ALA A 444 -59.67 17.69 -9.18
CA ALA A 444 -60.49 18.80 -9.65
C ALA A 444 -60.47 18.96 -11.18
N ARG A 445 -59.28 18.83 -11.81
CA ARG A 445 -59.16 18.86 -13.28
C ARG A 445 -59.83 17.67 -13.95
N ALA A 446 -59.82 16.50 -13.31
CA ALA A 446 -60.48 15.32 -13.85
C ALA A 446 -62.01 15.48 -13.90
N GLU A 447 -62.60 16.11 -12.88
CA GLU A 447 -64.02 16.46 -12.87
C GLU A 447 -64.36 17.50 -13.95
N GLU A 448 -63.53 18.54 -14.12
CA GLU A 448 -63.72 19.54 -15.19
C GLU A 448 -63.70 18.90 -16.60
N ILE A 449 -62.77 17.98 -16.85
CA ILE A 449 -62.71 17.24 -18.12
C ILE A 449 -63.93 16.33 -18.31
N GLN A 450 -64.45 15.71 -17.25
CA GLN A 450 -65.65 14.89 -17.35
C GLN A 450 -66.88 15.73 -17.72
N ASP A 451 -67.02 16.92 -17.13
CA ASP A 451 -68.10 17.84 -17.44
C ASP A 451 -68.03 18.32 -18.90
N GLU A 452 -66.83 18.64 -19.40
CA GLU A 452 -66.61 19.04 -20.80
C GLU A 452 -66.94 17.91 -21.79
N ILE A 453 -66.58 16.66 -21.47
CA ILE A 453 -66.93 15.49 -22.28
C ILE A 453 -68.46 15.29 -22.33
N GLU A 454 -69.14 15.44 -21.20
CA GLU A 454 -70.60 15.29 -21.12
C GLU A 454 -71.33 16.41 -21.87
N GLU A 455 -70.80 17.63 -21.84
CA GLU A 455 -71.31 18.75 -22.64
C GLU A 455 -71.15 18.49 -24.14
N MET A 456 -69.96 18.06 -24.58
CA MET A 456 -69.71 17.69 -25.98
C MET A 456 -70.64 16.56 -26.45
N ARG A 457 -70.91 15.58 -25.57
CA ARG A 457 -71.83 14.48 -25.85
C ARG A 457 -73.25 15.00 -26.08
N LYS A 458 -73.77 15.86 -25.18
CA LYS A 458 -75.10 16.48 -25.33
C LYS A 458 -75.19 17.35 -26.58
N GLY A 459 -74.11 18.04 -26.96
CA GLY A 459 -74.03 18.80 -28.21
C GLY A 459 -74.19 17.90 -29.44
N ARG A 460 -73.55 16.72 -29.43
CA ARG A 460 -73.66 15.74 -30.53
C ARG A 460 -75.04 15.11 -30.64
N GLU A 461 -75.76 14.88 -29.55
CA GLU A 461 -77.12 14.32 -29.58
C GLU A 461 -78.19 15.32 -30.08
N ARG A 462 -77.88 16.62 -30.09
CA ARG A 462 -78.78 17.69 -30.59
C ARG A 462 -78.58 18.04 -32.07
N ALA A 463 -77.46 17.63 -32.66
CA ALA A 463 -77.13 17.81 -34.07
C ALA A 463 -77.59 16.59 -34.88
#